data_AF-A0A0Q7PM48-F1
#
_entry.id   AF-A0A0Q7PM48-F1
#
_cell.length_a   1.000
_cell.length_b   1.000
_cell.length_c   1.000
_cell.angle_alpha   90.00
_cell.angle_beta   90.00
_cell.angle_gamma   90.00
#
_symmetry.space_group_name_H-M   'P 1'
#
loop_
_entity.id
_entity.type
_entity.pdbx_description
1 polymer ?
#
loop_
_entity_poly.entity_id
_entity_poly.type
_entity_poly.pdbx_seq_one_letter_code
_entity_poly.pdbx_strand_id
1 'polypeptide(L)'
;MLHDSLRLELMDDVPVARLQSTERVFDRAVERVARLIRETVAKGQPHLLLDVRDAAFDSPSVVDRLRMVRQWAEAADGRLRIVVVARPEFIDPERFGVVVAANFGLTVQVFEREEDAFAWLRAERAAELERSASRPGRRGERNP
;
A
#
# COMPACT_ATOMS: atom_id res chain seq x y z
N MET A 1 -5.85 12.02 26.85
CA MET A 1 -4.71 11.61 26.02
C MET A 1 -5.29 11.14 24.69
N LEU A 2 -5.09 11.91 23.61
CA LEU A 2 -5.52 11.47 22.28
C LEU A 2 -4.50 10.44 21.79
N HIS A 3 -4.92 9.20 21.62
CA HIS A 3 -4.06 8.14 21.10
C HIS A 3 -3.95 8.28 19.59
N ASP A 4 -2.72 8.35 19.07
CA ASP A 4 -2.45 8.15 17.65
C ASP A 4 -2.99 6.80 17.22
N SER A 5 -3.90 6.82 16.26
CA SER A 5 -4.76 5.69 15.92
C SER A 5 -4.65 5.39 14.44
N LEU A 6 -4.33 4.15 14.12
CA LEU A 6 -4.57 3.62 12.77
C LEU A 6 -5.97 3.00 12.79
N ARG A 7 -6.91 3.64 12.11
CA ARG A 7 -8.27 3.10 11.97
C ARG A 7 -8.28 2.17 10.77
N LEU A 8 -8.73 0.93 10.99
CA LEU A 8 -8.89 -0.05 9.92
C LEU A 8 -10.38 -0.24 9.61
N GLU A 9 -10.75 -0.06 8.36
CA GLU A 9 -12.10 -0.24 7.81
C GLU A 9 -12.01 -1.22 6.63
N LEU A 10 -13.13 -1.85 6.27
CA LEU A 10 -13.20 -2.69 5.07
C LEU A 10 -14.16 -2.01 4.09
N MET A 11 -13.68 -1.70 2.88
CA MET A 11 -14.47 -1.06 1.83
C MET A 11 -14.27 -1.83 0.53
N ASP A 12 -15.35 -2.31 -0.10
CA ASP A 12 -15.29 -3.14 -1.32
C ASP A 12 -14.34 -4.35 -1.19
N ASP A 13 -14.33 -5.00 -0.02
CA ASP A 13 -13.40 -6.08 0.40
C ASP A 13 -11.91 -5.68 0.46
N VAL A 14 -11.61 -4.39 0.37
CA VAL A 14 -10.25 -3.87 0.51
C VAL A 14 -10.07 -3.30 1.92
N PRO A 15 -9.05 -3.72 2.67
CA PRO A 15 -8.71 -3.07 3.92
C PRO A 15 -8.26 -1.62 3.66
N VAL A 16 -8.88 -0.69 4.37
CA VAL A 16 -8.62 0.74 4.34
C VAL A 16 -8.05 1.15 5.69
N ALA A 17 -6.80 1.55 5.71
CA ALA A 17 -6.13 2.05 6.89
C ALA A 17 -6.03 3.57 6.84
N ARG A 18 -6.66 4.24 7.79
CA ARG A 18 -6.58 5.71 7.95
C ARG A 18 -5.64 6.02 9.10
N LEU A 19 -4.51 6.64 8.77
CA LEU A 19 -3.53 7.09 9.74
C LEU A 19 -3.95 8.45 10.28
N GLN A 20 -4.45 8.46 11.52
CA GLN A 20 -4.71 9.69 12.27
C GLN A 20 -3.61 9.85 13.32
N SER A 21 -2.66 10.73 13.02
CA SER A 21 -1.47 10.93 13.86
C SER A 21 -1.44 12.37 14.34
N THR A 22 -1.40 12.54 15.66
CA THR A 22 -1.04 13.81 16.29
C THR A 22 0.48 13.91 16.50
N GLU A 23 1.20 12.78 16.50
CA GLU A 23 2.66 12.77 16.54
C GLU A 23 3.25 13.24 15.20
N ARG A 24 4.30 14.07 15.31
CA ARG A 24 5.09 14.56 14.17
C ARG A 24 6.29 13.65 13.84
N VAL A 25 6.28 12.41 14.31
CA VAL A 25 7.42 11.49 14.18
C VAL A 25 7.19 10.53 13.03
N PHE A 26 7.79 10.83 11.88
CA PHE A 26 7.65 10.05 10.65
C PHE A 26 8.00 8.56 10.83
N ASP A 27 9.15 8.26 11.45
CA ASP A 27 9.62 6.87 11.63
C ASP A 27 8.63 5.98 12.40
N ARG A 28 7.90 6.56 13.37
CA ARG A 28 6.87 5.85 14.12
C ARG A 28 5.67 5.49 13.24
N ALA A 29 5.26 6.40 12.37
CA ALA A 29 4.21 6.12 11.39
C ALA A 29 4.65 5.02 10.41
N VAL A 30 5.91 5.08 9.93
CA VAL A 30 6.48 4.04 9.05
C VAL A 30 6.46 2.67 9.72
N GLU A 31 6.90 2.58 10.98
CA GLU A 31 6.92 1.32 11.74
C GLU A 31 5.51 0.73 11.92
N ARG A 32 4.53 1.58 12.23
CA ARG A 32 3.12 1.18 12.39
C ARG A 32 2.55 0.67 11.07
N VAL A 33 2.77 1.38 9.97
CA VAL A 33 2.31 0.93 8.64
C VAL A 33 3.01 -0.37 8.23
N ALA A 34 4.30 -0.52 8.48
CA ALA A 34 5.02 -1.77 8.20
C ALA A 34 4.45 -2.97 8.98
N ARG A 35 4.00 -2.75 10.23
CA ARG A 35 3.30 -3.78 11.02
C ARG A 35 1.95 -4.15 10.41
N LEU A 36 1.15 -3.16 10.03
CA LEU A 36 -0.12 -3.37 9.34
C LEU A 36 0.06 -4.13 8.02
N ILE A 37 1.08 -3.79 7.22
CA ILE A 37 1.41 -4.47 5.97
C ILE A 37 1.64 -5.97 6.24
N ARG A 38 2.46 -6.31 7.24
CA ARG A 38 2.70 -7.71 7.63
C ARG A 38 1.42 -8.43 8.04
N GLU A 39 0.56 -7.77 8.82
CA GLU A 39 -0.72 -8.32 9.24
C GLU A 39 -1.67 -8.54 8.04
N THR A 40 -1.67 -7.63 7.08
CA THR A 40 -2.49 -7.69 5.86
C THR A 40 -2.03 -8.85 4.98
N VAL A 41 -0.72 -8.99 4.79
CA VAL A 41 -0.09 -10.14 4.11
C VAL A 41 -0.41 -11.45 4.82
N ALA A 42 -0.33 -11.50 6.15
CA ALA A 42 -0.64 -12.71 6.94
C ALA A 42 -2.12 -13.12 6.81
N LYS A 43 -3.03 -12.16 6.60
CA LYS A 43 -4.46 -12.40 6.33
C LYS A 43 -4.74 -12.80 4.88
N GLY A 44 -3.72 -12.86 4.02
CA GLY A 44 -3.88 -13.20 2.59
C GLY A 44 -4.58 -12.13 1.78
N GLN A 45 -4.62 -10.89 2.27
CA GLN A 45 -5.24 -9.77 1.57
C GLN A 45 -4.27 -9.23 0.51
N PRO A 46 -4.64 -9.21 -0.79
CA PRO A 46 -3.73 -8.82 -1.87
C PRO A 46 -3.60 -7.30 -2.06
N HIS A 47 -4.51 -6.52 -1.48
CA HIS A 47 -4.55 -5.06 -1.61
C HIS A 47 -4.70 -4.38 -0.25
N LEU A 48 -4.13 -3.18 -0.13
CA LEU A 48 -4.30 -2.29 1.01
C LEU A 48 -4.43 -0.84 0.52
N LEU A 49 -5.46 -0.13 0.97
CA LEU A 49 -5.51 1.32 0.87
C LEU A 49 -4.99 1.93 2.17
N LEU A 50 -4.06 2.87 2.06
CA LEU A 50 -3.51 3.63 3.16
C LEU A 50 -3.79 5.12 2.96
N ASP A 51 -4.61 5.72 3.81
CA ASP A 51 -4.86 7.15 3.84
C ASP A 51 -4.00 7.82 4.92
N VAL A 52 -3.12 8.71 4.49
CA VAL A 52 -2.20 9.46 5.37
C VAL A 52 -2.45 10.97 5.31
N ARG A 53 -3.60 11.42 4.80
CA ARG A 53 -3.88 12.86 4.68
C ARG A 53 -3.92 13.57 6.02
N ASP A 54 -4.36 12.88 7.07
CA ASP A 54 -4.47 13.40 8.45
C ASP A 54 -3.17 13.20 9.27
N ALA A 55 -2.04 12.92 8.62
CA ALA A 55 -0.76 12.78 9.31
C ALA A 55 -0.17 14.14 9.72
N ALA A 56 0.18 14.31 11.00
CA ALA A 56 0.71 15.57 11.53
C ALA A 56 2.19 15.88 11.22
N PHE A 57 2.93 14.97 10.59
CA PHE A 57 4.33 15.22 10.21
C PHE A 57 4.45 16.01 8.89
N ASP A 58 5.63 16.62 8.68
CA ASP A 58 5.95 17.37 7.45
C ASP A 58 6.26 16.42 6.29
N SER A 59 6.37 16.96 5.07
CA SER A 59 6.67 16.14 3.89
C SER A 59 8.02 15.42 4.07
N PRO A 60 8.07 14.08 3.92
CA PRO A 60 9.29 13.32 4.18
C PRO A 60 10.36 13.64 3.13
N SER A 61 11.62 13.69 3.58
CA SER A 61 12.77 13.87 2.68
C SER A 61 12.94 12.67 1.73
N VAL A 62 13.76 12.83 0.69
CA VAL A 62 14.12 11.74 -0.23
C VAL A 62 14.70 10.53 0.53
N VAL A 63 15.55 10.78 1.53
CA VAL A 63 16.17 9.73 2.34
C VAL A 63 15.12 9.01 3.20
N ASP A 64 14.18 9.76 3.77
CA ASP A 64 13.09 9.19 4.57
C ASP A 64 12.17 8.32 3.71
N ARG A 65 11.82 8.79 2.50
CA ARG A 65 11.04 8.02 1.52
C ARG A 65 11.74 6.73 1.12
N LEU A 66 13.06 6.79 0.86
CA LEU A 66 13.86 5.61 0.50
C LEU A 66 13.83 4.55 1.62
N ARG A 67 14.02 4.98 2.87
CA ARG A 67 13.97 4.09 4.05
C ARG A 67 12.57 3.51 4.26
N MET A 68 11.54 4.36 4.22
CA MET A 68 10.14 3.95 4.34
C MET A 68 9.78 2.89 3.32
N VAL A 69 10.06 3.15 2.05
CA VAL A 69 9.66 2.26 0.95
C VAL A 69 10.39 0.92 1.04
N ARG A 70 11.69 0.91 1.38
CA ARG A 70 12.41 -0.34 1.61
C ARG A 70 11.77 -1.16 2.73
N GLN A 71 11.48 -0.53 3.86
CA GLN A 71 10.85 -1.21 5.00
C GLN A 71 9.45 -1.75 4.66
N TRP A 72 8.67 -1.01 3.87
CA TRP A 72 7.35 -1.46 3.41
C TRP A 72 7.44 -2.59 2.39
N ALA A 73 8.43 -2.55 1.49
CA ALA A 73 8.67 -3.62 0.53
C ALA A 73 9.07 -4.93 1.23
N GLU A 74 9.98 -4.86 2.20
CA GLU A 74 10.36 -6.00 3.04
C GLU A 74 9.16 -6.55 3.82
N ALA A 75 8.28 -5.68 4.32
CA ALA A 75 7.06 -6.10 5.01
C ALA A 75 6.02 -6.75 4.08
N ALA A 76 5.92 -6.28 2.84
CA ALA A 76 4.96 -6.74 1.84
C ALA A 76 5.39 -8.05 1.17
N ASP A 77 6.70 -8.30 1.08
CA ASP A 77 7.28 -9.53 0.53
C ASP A 77 6.75 -9.87 -0.88
N GLY A 78 6.53 -8.84 -1.71
CA GLY A 78 5.96 -8.96 -3.05
C GLY A 78 4.52 -9.47 -3.13
N ARG A 79 3.83 -9.64 -2.00
CA ARG A 79 2.48 -10.24 -1.89
C ARG A 79 1.35 -9.24 -1.73
N LEU A 80 1.67 -7.96 -1.48
CA LEU A 80 0.70 -6.90 -1.25
C LEU A 80 0.90 -5.75 -2.24
N ARG A 81 -0.19 -5.31 -2.86
CA ARG A 81 -0.28 -4.04 -3.59
C ARG A 81 -0.81 -2.96 -2.65
N ILE A 82 -0.14 -1.83 -2.60
CA ILE A 82 -0.52 -0.73 -1.71
C ILE A 82 -0.95 0.47 -2.54
N VAL A 83 -2.07 1.09 -2.19
CA VAL A 83 -2.41 2.41 -2.71
C VAL A 83 -2.43 3.42 -1.56
N VAL A 84 -1.78 4.56 -1.76
CA VAL A 84 -1.65 5.60 -0.75
C VAL A 84 -2.47 6.81 -1.16
N VAL A 85 -3.30 7.31 -0.25
CA VAL A 85 -3.95 8.62 -0.39
C VAL A 85 -3.20 9.61 0.47
N ALA A 86 -2.63 10.64 -0.13
CA ALA A 86 -1.78 11.61 0.56
C ALA A 86 -2.11 13.04 0.14
N ARG A 87 -1.69 14.02 0.96
CA ARG A 87 -1.80 15.44 0.59
C ARG A 87 -0.87 15.75 -0.60
N PRO A 88 -1.19 16.74 -1.46
CA PRO A 88 -0.37 17.05 -2.63
C PRO A 88 1.10 17.34 -2.30
N GLU A 89 1.38 17.99 -1.17
CA GLU A 89 2.74 18.28 -0.70
C GLU A 89 3.58 17.02 -0.37
N PHE A 90 2.93 15.86 -0.21
CA PHE A 90 3.58 14.57 0.01
C PHE A 90 3.83 13.82 -1.30
N ILE A 91 3.26 14.26 -2.42
CA ILE A 91 3.40 13.60 -3.71
C ILE A 91 4.52 14.30 -4.47
N ASP A 92 5.64 13.61 -4.58
CA ASP A 92 6.73 14.04 -5.43
C ASP A 92 6.26 14.06 -6.90
N PRO A 93 6.47 15.15 -7.67
CA PRO A 93 5.99 15.25 -9.05
C PRO A 93 6.56 14.18 -9.99
N GLU A 94 7.77 13.71 -9.72
CA GLU A 94 8.42 12.62 -10.47
C GLU A 94 8.01 11.24 -9.94
N ARG A 95 7.10 11.19 -8.96
CA ARG A 95 6.61 10.00 -8.28
C ARG A 95 7.75 9.16 -7.71
N PHE A 96 8.79 9.80 -7.17
CA PHE A 96 9.99 9.13 -6.65
C PHE A 96 9.69 7.90 -5.78
N GLY A 97 8.77 8.02 -4.81
CA GLY A 97 8.41 6.91 -3.92
C GLY A 97 7.82 5.70 -4.65
N VAL A 98 7.05 5.92 -5.73
CA VAL A 98 6.48 4.86 -6.57
C VAL A 98 7.59 4.15 -7.35
N VAL A 99 8.49 4.91 -7.96
CA VAL A 99 9.62 4.36 -8.74
C VAL A 99 10.54 3.53 -7.85
N VAL A 100 10.89 4.05 -6.68
CA VAL A 100 11.75 3.35 -5.71
C VAL A 100 11.06 2.08 -5.17
N ALA A 101 9.74 2.12 -4.95
CA ALA A 101 9.01 0.94 -4.48
C ALA A 101 9.09 -0.20 -5.49
N ALA A 102 8.90 0.10 -6.78
CA ALA A 102 9.03 -0.88 -7.84
C ALA A 102 10.42 -1.52 -7.86
N ASN A 103 11.49 -0.74 -7.65
CA ASN A 103 12.86 -1.26 -7.58
C ASN A 103 13.09 -2.20 -6.38
N PHE A 104 12.33 -2.04 -5.29
CA PHE A 104 12.35 -2.96 -4.15
C PHE A 104 11.32 -4.10 -4.25
N GLY A 105 10.64 -4.25 -5.38
CA GLY A 105 9.64 -5.31 -5.59
C GLY A 105 8.27 -5.03 -4.94
N LEU A 106 8.01 -3.79 -4.53
CA LEU A 106 6.71 -3.36 -4.01
C LEU A 106 5.92 -2.64 -5.10
N THR A 107 4.70 -3.12 -5.36
CA THR A 107 3.74 -2.36 -6.19
C THR A 107 3.00 -1.36 -5.31
N VAL A 108 3.34 -0.08 -5.46
CA VAL A 108 2.63 1.02 -4.80
C VAL A 108 2.11 2.03 -5.81
N GLN A 109 0.98 2.66 -5.51
CA GLN A 109 0.54 3.89 -6.18
C GLN A 109 0.17 4.96 -5.15
N VAL A 110 0.19 6.22 -5.57
CA VAL A 110 -0.19 7.36 -4.73
C VAL A 110 -1.16 8.28 -5.45
N PHE A 111 -2.18 8.75 -4.75
CA PHE A 111 -3.21 9.64 -5.26
C PHE A 111 -3.55 10.72 -4.23
N GLU A 112 -4.06 11.85 -4.69
CA GLU A 112 -4.57 12.92 -3.83
C GLU A 112 -5.99 12.61 -3.34
N ARG A 113 -6.79 11.97 -4.20
CA ARG A 113 -8.19 11.64 -3.95
C ARG A 113 -8.37 10.15 -3.71
N GLU A 114 -9.21 9.85 -2.74
CA GLU A 114 -9.60 8.48 -2.39
C GLU A 114 -10.36 7.80 -3.54
N GLU A 115 -11.17 8.55 -4.30
CA GLU A 115 -11.89 8.06 -5.48
C GLU A 115 -10.94 7.48 -6.54
N ASP A 116 -9.84 8.19 -6.84
CA ASP A 116 -8.84 7.76 -7.82
C ASP A 116 -8.10 6.51 -7.34
N ALA A 117 -7.80 6.44 -6.04
CA ALA A 117 -7.19 5.27 -5.42
C ALA A 117 -8.07 4.03 -5.54
N PHE A 118 -9.38 4.16 -5.28
CA PHE A 118 -10.33 3.06 -5.46
C PHE A 118 -10.53 2.69 -6.93
N ALA A 119 -10.57 3.67 -7.84
CA ALA A 119 -10.64 3.40 -9.27
C ALA A 119 -9.45 2.54 -9.74
N TRP A 120 -8.24 2.88 -9.30
CA TRP A 120 -7.04 2.10 -9.58
C TRP A 120 -7.11 0.69 -8.99
N LEU A 121 -7.52 0.54 -7.74
CA LEU A 121 -7.67 -0.78 -7.09
C LEU A 121 -8.66 -1.68 -7.82
N ARG A 122 -9.80 -1.12 -8.25
CA ARG A 122 -10.80 -1.89 -9.02
C ARG A 122 -10.23 -2.36 -10.36
N ALA A 123 -9.48 -1.49 -11.05
CA ALA A 123 -8.80 -1.85 -12.30
C ALA A 123 -7.77 -2.97 -12.08
N GLU A 124 -6.97 -2.91 -11.01
CA GLU A 124 -6.01 -3.96 -10.68
C GLU A 124 -6.70 -5.30 -10.39
N ARG A 125 -7.78 -5.30 -9.60
CA ARG A 125 -8.55 -6.52 -9.31
C ARG A 125 -9.15 -7.12 -10.58
N ALA A 126 -9.72 -6.29 -11.46
CA ALA A 126 -10.23 -6.75 -12.75
C ALA A 126 -9.12 -7.42 -13.58
N ALA A 127 -7.96 -6.77 -13.70
CA ALA A 127 -6.82 -7.31 -14.44
C ALA A 127 -6.24 -8.60 -13.80
N GLU A 128 -6.26 -8.73 -12.48
CA GLU A 128 -5.86 -9.96 -11.77
C GLU A 128 -6.80 -11.14 -12.05
N LEU A 129 -8.10 -10.88 -12.07
CA LEU A 129 -9.12 -11.89 -12.40
C LEU A 129 -8.96 -12.35 -13.85
N GLU A 130 -8.74 -11.43 -14.78
CA GLU A 130 -8.46 -11.74 -16.20
C GLU A 130 -7.19 -12.56 -16.38
N ARG A 131 -6.09 -12.21 -15.69
CA ARG A 131 -4.83 -12.99 -15.69
C ARG A 131 -5.01 -14.39 -15.13
N SER A 132 -5.85 -14.53 -14.10
CA SER A 132 -6.13 -15.82 -13.47
C SER A 132 -7.00 -16.71 -14.35
N ALA A 133 -7.98 -16.13 -15.05
CA ALA A 133 -8.83 -16.84 -16.01
C ALA A 133 -8.06 -17.24 -17.29
N SER A 134 -7.10 -16.42 -17.72
CA SER A 134 -6.29 -16.63 -18.92
C SER A 134 -5.13 -17.63 -18.74
N ARG A 135 -4.83 -18.09 -17.52
CA ARG A 135 -3.83 -19.14 -17.28
C ARG A 135 -4.42 -20.51 -17.67
N PRO A 136 -3.95 -21.17 -18.74
CA PRO A 136 -4.43 -22.50 -19.07
C PRO A 136 -4.05 -23.45 -17.93
N GLY A 137 -5.04 -24.17 -17.38
CA GLY A 137 -4.77 -25.16 -16.35
C GLY A 137 -3.76 -26.19 -16.86
N ARG A 138 -2.68 -26.42 -16.09
CA ARG A 138 -1.89 -27.66 -16.22
C ARG A 138 -2.79 -28.84 -15.85
N ARG A 139 -3.63 -29.27 -16.79
CA ARG A 139 -4.41 -30.50 -16.73
C ARG A 139 -3.95 -31.34 -17.91
N GLY A 140 -3.03 -32.27 -17.64
CA GLY A 140 -2.62 -33.25 -18.63
C GLY A 140 -1.20 -33.73 -18.43
N GLU A 141 -0.92 -34.45 -17.35
CA GLU A 141 0.10 -35.50 -17.33
C GLU A 141 -0.19 -36.44 -16.15
N ARG A 142 -1.30 -37.16 -16.31
CA ARG A 142 -1.39 -38.55 -15.86
C ARG A 142 -1.38 -39.38 -17.12
N ASN A 143 -0.34 -40.17 -17.32
CA ASN A 143 -0.33 -41.31 -18.22
C ASN A 143 0.43 -42.45 -17.51
N PRO A 144 0.14 -43.71 -17.83
CA PRO A 144 -0.28 -44.74 -16.89
C PRO A 144 0.88 -45.57 -16.33
#